data_AF-A0A8C5YSA0-F1
#
_entry.id   AF-A0A8C5YSA0-F1
#
_cell.length_a   1.000
_cell.length_b   1.000
_cell.length_c   1.000
_cell.angle_alpha   90.00
_cell.angle_beta   90.00
_cell.angle_gamma   90.00
#
_symmetry.space_group_name_H-M   'P 1'
#
loop_
_entity.id
_entity.type
_entity.pdbx_description
1 polymer ?
#
loop_
_entity_poly.entity_id
_entity_poly.type
_entity_poly.pdbx_seq_one_letter_code
_entity_poly.pdbx_strand_id
1 'polypeptide(L)'
;MAELQAESKPLLGRAHSGSGDGDCPQALSTCRSVQVGPGERAGRDLCIDQAVVFIEDAMQYRSISHRMDAGSMRLYRCYYSNACQRILNFTIFSILALAFTESPCSLTKTADVRYRSLHWEPPCGLTEGIEGLCLLVFMTDVSVKCFLVGRAQFQRNVWLLAYVAVLAVSVVDWTVSLCLLCQERLRIRRLLRPFFLLQNSSMMKKTLKCIRWSLPEMASVGLLLVVHLCLFTIFGTLLFTVGEEDEHEKKERLTYFQNLLDAFTSLLVLLTTANNPDVMIPAYSENRAYAIFFIVFTLIGSLFLMNLLTAIIYNQFRGYLMKSLQTSLFRRRLGTRAAYEVLLLTGGFPSHRVGVMPQDFLQVLEKAQLSSSQKQAVMEKVRSLDGVLLSADEFQKIFSEVDRGVVREHPPRPCYRSPLLQSAQFLFGHRYFDYLGNCITLANLVSICVFLVLDEDVAPSDRDNFVLGVLNCVFIMYYLLELLLKVFALGPWGYLSYPENLFDGLVTLALLEARDAGPAVAVGHDAAGEHPHCVPVLAHHPQHEGACAGLSCRPQHYADGAAGLLGGVLRVCHLRDQLVPRCHRGSWQ
;
A
#
# COMPACT_ATOMS: atom_id res chain seq x y z
N MET A 1 32.00 -5.04 -0.01
CA MET A 1 33.12 -4.38 0.70
C MET A 1 33.84 -3.37 -0.20
N ALA A 2 34.19 -3.70 -1.45
CA ALA A 2 34.81 -2.74 -2.39
C ALA A 2 33.89 -1.57 -2.84
N GLU A 3 32.57 -1.76 -2.93
CA GLU A 3 31.63 -0.66 -3.25
C GLU A 3 31.47 0.38 -2.13
N LEU A 4 31.82 0.06 -0.87
CA LEU A 4 31.72 0.99 0.25
C LEU A 4 32.88 2.01 0.29
N GLN A 5 34.01 1.71 -0.35
CA GLN A 5 35.16 2.62 -0.40
C GLN A 5 35.10 3.63 -1.54
N ALA A 6 34.20 3.45 -2.51
CA ALA A 6 34.05 4.37 -3.64
C ALA A 6 33.13 5.58 -3.32
N GLU A 7 32.38 5.55 -2.21
CA GLU A 7 31.46 6.63 -1.80
C GLU A 7 32.09 7.63 -0.80
N SER A 8 33.37 7.50 -0.44
CA SER A 8 33.99 8.21 0.69
C SER A 8 34.77 9.50 0.38
N LYS A 9 34.57 10.12 -0.79
CA LYS A 9 35.20 11.43 -1.08
C LYS A 9 34.18 12.57 -1.11
N PRO A 10 34.03 13.35 -0.04
CA PRO A 10 33.36 14.64 -0.12
C PRO A 10 34.21 15.58 -0.99
N LEU A 11 33.59 16.19 -1.99
CA LEU A 11 34.20 17.22 -2.83
C LEU A 11 34.28 18.53 -2.04
N LEU A 12 35.29 18.66 -1.18
CA LEU A 12 35.77 19.95 -0.69
C LEU A 12 36.65 20.58 -1.77
N GLY A 13 36.52 21.90 -1.93
CA GLY A 13 36.67 22.58 -3.22
C GLY A 13 38.11 22.72 -3.73
N ARG A 14 38.21 22.73 -5.07
CA ARG A 14 39.40 23.15 -5.82
C ARG A 14 39.16 24.62 -6.22
N ALA A 15 39.72 25.55 -5.45
CA ALA A 15 39.73 26.97 -5.78
C ALA A 15 41.19 27.45 -5.91
N HIS A 16 41.50 27.92 -7.12
CA HIS A 16 42.65 28.70 -7.59
C HIS A 16 43.96 28.74 -6.79
N SER A 17 44.98 28.09 -7.37
CA SER A 17 46.40 28.42 -7.18
C SER A 17 46.79 29.62 -8.04
N GLY A 18 47.26 30.70 -7.40
CA GLY A 18 47.93 31.85 -8.01
C GLY A 18 49.08 32.30 -7.09
N SER A 19 50.26 32.46 -7.68
CA SER A 19 51.60 32.69 -7.11
C SER A 19 51.76 34.01 -6.33
N GLY A 20 52.69 34.02 -5.34
CA GLY A 20 53.27 35.25 -4.78
C GLY A 20 54.07 35.04 -3.48
N ASP A 21 55.38 35.24 -3.56
CA ASP A 21 56.45 35.15 -2.55
C ASP A 21 56.39 36.23 -1.45
N GLY A 22 57.04 36.02 -0.29
CA GLY A 22 57.53 37.11 0.58
C GLY A 22 57.29 37.02 2.11
N ASP A 23 58.32 36.56 2.82
CA ASP A 23 58.87 36.94 4.15
C ASP A 23 58.01 37.42 5.36
N CYS A 24 58.31 36.80 6.50
CA CYS A 24 58.02 37.20 7.90
C CYS A 24 58.92 38.39 8.36
N PRO A 25 58.65 39.16 9.45
CA PRO A 25 58.52 38.59 10.81
C PRO A 25 57.67 39.33 11.88
N GLN A 26 57.55 38.63 13.01
CA GLN A 26 57.04 38.90 14.36
C GLN A 26 56.97 40.36 14.89
N ALA A 27 55.86 40.71 15.56
CA ALA A 27 55.85 41.60 16.74
C ALA A 27 54.56 41.47 17.59
N LEU A 28 54.72 41.76 18.88
CA LEU A 28 53.88 41.44 20.03
C LEU A 28 52.50 42.11 20.15
N SER A 29 51.63 41.39 20.86
CA SER A 29 50.63 41.85 21.85
C SER A 29 49.79 43.11 21.55
N THR A 30 48.49 42.90 21.37
CA THR A 30 47.46 43.66 22.12
C THR A 30 46.13 42.91 21.98
N CYS A 31 45.52 42.58 23.12
CA CYS A 31 44.15 42.11 23.19
C CYS A 31 43.24 43.20 22.60
N ARG A 32 42.73 42.97 21.40
CA ARG A 32 41.56 43.66 20.86
C ARG A 32 40.53 42.61 20.52
N SER A 33 39.34 42.78 21.07
CA SER A 33 38.10 42.12 20.65
C SER A 33 38.11 41.91 19.14
N VAL A 34 38.19 40.65 18.71
CA VAL A 34 38.08 40.29 17.30
C VAL A 34 36.68 40.69 16.85
N GLN A 35 36.59 41.86 16.22
CA GLN A 35 35.43 42.21 15.42
C GLN A 35 35.46 41.27 14.22
N VAL A 36 34.69 40.18 14.33
CA VAL A 36 34.44 39.23 13.25
C VAL A 36 33.97 40.02 12.04
N GLY A 37 34.79 40.05 10.99
CA GLY A 37 34.51 40.78 9.75
C GLY A 37 33.26 40.21 9.06
N PRO A 38 32.59 40.99 8.17
CA PRO A 38 31.39 40.53 7.47
C PRO A 38 31.60 39.23 6.66
N GLY A 39 32.83 38.98 6.17
CA GLY A 39 33.18 37.73 5.48
C GLY A 39 33.31 36.50 6.39
N GLU A 40 33.84 36.67 7.61
CA GLU A 40 33.96 35.58 8.60
C GLU A 40 32.59 35.20 9.18
N ARG A 41 31.69 36.18 9.37
CA ARG A 41 30.29 35.90 9.77
C ARG A 41 29.56 35.09 8.70
N ALA A 42 29.71 35.48 7.43
CA ALA A 42 29.11 34.75 6.32
C ALA A 42 29.64 33.31 6.20
N GLY A 43 30.93 33.09 6.46
CA GLY A 43 31.53 31.75 6.51
C GLY A 43 31.00 30.89 7.66
N ARG A 44 30.84 31.48 8.85
CA ARG A 44 30.25 30.81 10.03
C ARG A 44 28.79 30.42 9.80
N ASP A 45 27.98 31.32 9.25
CA ASP A 45 26.57 31.04 8.94
C ASP A 45 26.43 29.92 7.89
N LEU A 46 27.32 29.86 6.90
CA LEU A 46 27.36 28.80 5.90
C LEU A 46 27.70 27.43 6.53
N CYS A 47 28.66 27.38 7.45
CA CYS A 47 29.03 26.14 8.17
C CYS A 47 27.88 25.64 9.04
N ILE A 48 27.16 26.54 9.70
CA ILE A 48 25.96 26.22 10.48
C ILE A 48 24.88 25.63 9.56
N ASP A 49 24.60 26.27 8.43
CA ASP A 49 23.57 25.78 7.50
C ASP A 49 23.96 24.42 6.89
N GLN A 50 25.24 24.17 6.61
CA GLN A 50 25.75 22.85 6.19
C GLN A 50 25.54 21.78 7.28
N ALA A 51 25.88 22.10 8.53
CA ALA A 51 25.69 21.18 9.65
C ALA A 51 24.20 20.84 9.87
N VAL A 52 23.30 21.82 9.68
CA VAL A 52 21.84 21.61 9.73
C VAL A 52 21.42 20.57 8.69
N VAL A 53 21.83 20.72 7.42
CA VAL A 53 21.45 19.78 6.35
C VAL A 53 22.00 18.38 6.62
N PHE A 54 23.24 18.25 7.10
CA PHE A 54 23.81 16.94 7.45
C PHE A 54 23.06 16.24 8.57
N ILE A 55 22.61 16.98 9.59
CA ILE A 55 21.82 16.40 10.68
C ILE A 55 20.43 16.00 10.16
N GLU A 56 19.76 16.84 9.37
CA GLU A 56 18.47 16.51 8.75
C GLU A 56 18.58 15.24 7.89
N ASP A 57 19.66 15.10 7.11
CA ASP A 57 19.94 13.93 6.28
C ASP A 57 20.28 12.69 7.11
N ALA A 58 21.06 12.83 8.19
CA ALA A 58 21.38 11.73 9.10
C ALA A 58 20.13 11.15 9.75
N MET A 59 19.22 12.03 10.17
CA MET A 59 17.95 11.68 10.80
C MET A 59 16.96 10.99 9.85
N GLN A 60 17.01 11.38 8.57
CA GLN A 60 16.15 10.83 7.51
C GLN A 60 16.85 9.73 6.68
N TYR A 61 18.03 9.27 7.11
CA TYR A 61 18.84 8.21 6.48
C TYR A 61 19.22 8.46 5.00
N ARG A 62 19.40 9.73 4.62
CA ARG A 62 19.75 10.16 3.26
C ARG A 62 21.27 10.09 3.05
N SER A 63 21.69 10.03 1.78
CA SER A 63 23.12 10.01 1.41
C SER A 63 23.64 11.43 1.17
N ILE A 64 24.89 11.66 1.56
CA ILE A 64 25.58 12.94 1.39
C ILE A 64 26.20 13.01 -0.01
N SER A 65 25.40 13.37 -1.01
CA SER A 65 25.87 13.47 -2.40
C SER A 65 25.25 14.65 -3.14
N HIS A 66 25.01 15.75 -2.44
CA HIS A 66 24.39 16.96 -2.98
C HIS A 66 25.36 18.15 -2.94
N ARG A 67 25.12 19.16 -3.79
CA ARG A 67 25.90 20.41 -3.80
C ARG A 67 25.68 21.24 -2.53
N MET A 68 26.76 21.85 -2.02
CA MET A 68 26.81 22.54 -0.72
C MET A 68 26.79 24.08 -0.81
N ASP A 69 26.40 24.64 -1.95
CA ASP A 69 26.31 26.09 -2.12
C ASP A 69 25.12 26.67 -1.33
N ALA A 70 25.22 27.92 -0.87
CA ALA A 70 24.16 28.57 -0.08
C ALA A 70 22.77 28.53 -0.75
N GLY A 71 22.71 28.78 -2.06
CA GLY A 71 21.46 28.68 -2.84
C GLY A 71 20.98 27.24 -3.02
N SER A 72 21.91 26.31 -3.24
CA SER A 72 21.64 24.88 -3.42
C SER A 72 21.05 24.25 -2.14
N MET A 73 21.54 24.64 -0.96
CA MET A 73 21.00 24.17 0.33
C MET A 73 19.58 24.68 0.60
N ARG A 74 19.28 25.94 0.27
CA ARG A 74 17.91 26.48 0.38
C ARG A 74 16.95 25.71 -0.52
N LEU A 75 17.35 25.44 -1.77
CA LEU A 75 16.57 24.63 -2.70
C LEU A 75 16.40 23.20 -2.19
N TYR A 76 17.46 22.59 -1.65
CA TYR A 76 17.44 21.24 -1.07
C TYR A 76 16.43 21.14 0.08
N ARG A 77 16.46 22.07 1.04
CA ARG A 77 15.52 22.10 2.17
C ARG A 77 14.08 22.37 1.71
N CYS A 78 13.88 23.24 0.71
CA CYS A 78 12.56 23.48 0.11
C CYS A 78 12.01 22.20 -0.56
N TYR A 79 12.85 21.52 -1.34
CA TYR A 79 12.48 20.28 -2.05
C TYR A 79 12.12 19.15 -1.08
N TYR A 80 12.89 18.97 0.01
CA TYR A 80 12.62 17.96 1.03
C TYR A 80 11.60 18.41 2.10
N SER A 81 10.99 19.58 1.94
CA SER A 81 9.92 20.01 2.83
C SER A 81 8.69 19.11 2.73
N ASN A 82 7.95 18.99 3.83
CA ASN A 82 6.73 18.17 3.88
C ASN A 82 5.70 18.58 2.82
N ALA A 83 5.59 19.88 2.50
CA ALA A 83 4.66 20.37 1.48
C ALA A 83 5.04 19.90 0.07
N CYS A 84 6.30 20.08 -0.33
CA CYS A 84 6.77 19.66 -1.66
C CYS A 84 6.67 18.13 -1.84
N GLN A 85 7.05 17.36 -0.82
CA GLN A 85 6.95 15.90 -0.85
C GLN A 85 5.49 15.41 -0.88
N ARG A 86 4.56 16.08 -0.19
CA ARG A 86 3.12 15.78 -0.27
C ARG A 86 2.55 16.04 -1.66
N ILE A 87 2.95 17.15 -2.30
CA ILE A 87 2.53 17.47 -3.67
C ILE A 87 3.02 16.36 -4.62
N LEU A 88 4.30 15.97 -4.54
CA LEU A 88 4.84 14.91 -5.38
C LEU A 88 4.10 13.57 -5.17
N ASN A 89 3.83 13.19 -3.92
CA ASN A 89 3.06 11.98 -3.61
C ASN A 89 1.61 12.05 -4.13
N PHE A 90 0.97 13.21 -4.04
CA PHE A 90 -0.37 13.43 -4.59
C PHE A 90 -0.39 13.35 -6.12
N THR A 91 0.66 13.85 -6.80
CA THR A 91 0.82 13.70 -8.25
C THR A 91 0.97 12.23 -8.65
N ILE A 92 1.76 11.45 -7.91
CA ILE A 92 1.91 10.00 -8.12
C ILE A 92 0.58 9.27 -7.91
N PHE A 93 -0.17 9.63 -6.87
CA PHE A 93 -1.50 9.09 -6.65
C PHE A 93 -2.45 9.43 -7.81
N SER A 94 -2.47 10.70 -8.24
CA SER A 94 -3.34 11.17 -9.33
C SER A 94 -3.08 10.46 -10.66
N ILE A 95 -1.82 10.28 -11.06
CA ILE A 95 -1.48 9.61 -12.33
C ILE A 95 -1.84 8.12 -12.34
N LEU A 96 -1.76 7.46 -11.18
CA LEU A 96 -2.19 6.06 -11.01
C LEU A 96 -3.71 5.95 -10.96
N ALA A 97 -4.39 6.87 -10.27
CA ALA A 97 -5.84 6.92 -10.17
C ALA A 97 -6.52 7.23 -11.51
N LEU A 98 -5.84 7.93 -12.43
CA LEU A 98 -6.36 8.25 -13.76
C LEU A 98 -6.75 6.99 -14.57
N ALA A 99 -6.16 5.83 -14.26
CA ALA A 99 -6.52 4.55 -14.86
C ALA A 99 -7.97 4.13 -14.61
N PHE A 100 -8.63 4.62 -13.53
CA PHE A 100 -10.04 4.33 -13.26
C PHE A 100 -10.99 5.11 -14.18
N THR A 101 -10.58 6.32 -14.59
CA THR A 101 -11.40 7.23 -15.41
C THR A 101 -11.12 7.13 -16.90
N GLU A 102 -9.90 6.76 -17.28
CA GLU A 102 -9.48 6.58 -18.68
C GLU A 102 -10.20 5.42 -19.38
N SER A 103 -10.24 5.43 -20.72
CA SER A 103 -10.76 4.30 -21.49
C SER A 103 -9.85 3.07 -21.38
N PRO A 104 -10.36 1.89 -20.96
CA PRO A 104 -11.75 1.59 -20.60
C PRO A 104 -12.13 2.10 -19.19
N CYS A 105 -13.21 2.88 -19.11
CA CYS A 105 -13.64 3.49 -17.85
C CYS A 105 -14.24 2.44 -16.91
N SER A 106 -13.83 2.48 -15.63
CA SER A 106 -14.31 1.58 -14.58
C SER A 106 -15.55 2.09 -13.83
N LEU A 107 -16.03 3.29 -14.18
CA LEU A 107 -17.21 3.93 -13.56
C LEU A 107 -18.52 3.30 -14.06
N THR A 108 -18.74 2.04 -13.73
CA THR A 108 -20.00 1.33 -13.98
C THR A 108 -20.57 0.74 -12.68
N LYS A 109 -21.90 0.66 -12.60
CA LYS A 109 -22.58 0.04 -11.45
C LYS A 109 -22.25 -1.45 -11.30
N THR A 110 -21.98 -2.12 -12.43
CA THR A 110 -21.70 -3.56 -12.51
C THR A 110 -20.58 -3.79 -13.53
N ALA A 111 -19.74 -4.80 -13.26
CA ALA A 111 -18.73 -5.31 -14.18
C ALA A 111 -19.25 -6.52 -15.01
N ASP A 112 -20.46 -7.01 -14.73
CA ASP A 112 -21.08 -8.11 -15.48
C ASP A 112 -21.39 -7.64 -16.90
N VAL A 113 -20.75 -8.28 -17.87
CA VAL A 113 -20.87 -7.98 -19.30
C VAL A 113 -22.32 -8.07 -19.78
N ARG A 114 -23.15 -8.91 -19.14
CA ARG A 114 -24.56 -9.14 -19.54
C ARG A 114 -25.48 -7.95 -19.27
N TYR A 115 -25.21 -7.18 -18.22
CA TYR A 115 -26.09 -6.10 -17.74
C TYR A 115 -25.37 -4.75 -17.64
N ARG A 116 -24.26 -4.60 -18.36
CA ARG A 116 -23.37 -3.45 -18.23
C ARG A 116 -23.99 -2.19 -18.85
N SER A 117 -24.31 -1.24 -17.96
CA SER A 117 -23.94 0.17 -18.10
C SER A 117 -23.30 0.67 -19.41
N LEU A 118 -23.91 1.59 -20.18
CA LEU A 118 -23.13 2.36 -21.17
C LEU A 118 -21.98 3.08 -20.45
N HIS A 119 -20.76 3.04 -21.02
CA HIS A 119 -19.59 3.65 -20.41
C HIS A 119 -19.66 5.16 -20.51
N TRP A 120 -19.30 5.82 -19.41
CA TRP A 120 -18.98 7.23 -19.46
C TRP A 120 -17.64 7.40 -20.18
N GLU A 121 -17.67 8.05 -21.34
CA GLU A 121 -16.47 8.39 -22.10
C GLU A 121 -16.01 9.80 -21.72
N PRO A 122 -14.86 9.96 -21.04
CA PRO A 122 -14.37 11.28 -20.69
C PRO A 122 -13.95 12.04 -21.95
N PRO A 123 -14.09 13.38 -21.97
CA PRO A 123 -13.56 14.18 -23.05
C PRO A 123 -12.03 14.03 -23.10
N CYS A 124 -11.50 13.83 -24.31
CA CYS A 124 -10.08 13.56 -24.57
C CYS A 124 -9.14 14.56 -23.88
N GLY A 125 -9.48 15.86 -23.93
CA GLY A 125 -8.65 16.91 -23.34
C GLY A 125 -8.53 16.85 -21.81
N LEU A 126 -9.51 16.27 -21.10
CA LEU A 126 -9.48 16.22 -19.64
C LEU A 126 -8.44 15.24 -19.13
N THR A 127 -8.46 13.99 -19.63
CA THR A 127 -7.52 12.95 -19.18
C THR A 127 -6.10 13.28 -19.62
N GLU A 128 -5.90 13.70 -20.87
CA GLU A 128 -4.58 14.07 -21.36
C GLU A 128 -4.06 15.36 -20.71
N GLY A 129 -4.94 16.28 -20.31
CA GLY A 129 -4.58 17.49 -19.58
C GLY A 129 -4.07 17.21 -18.17
N ILE A 130 -4.77 16.35 -17.42
CA ILE A 130 -4.34 15.91 -16.08
C ILE A 130 -3.01 15.15 -16.18
N GLU A 131 -2.86 14.26 -17.17
CA GLU A 131 -1.62 13.52 -17.40
C GLU A 131 -0.46 14.47 -17.76
N GLY A 132 -0.68 15.42 -18.67
CA GLY A 132 0.31 16.43 -19.03
C GLY A 132 0.77 17.27 -17.83
N LEU A 133 -0.15 17.69 -16.95
CA LEU A 133 0.18 18.39 -15.71
C LEU A 133 1.05 17.55 -14.78
N CYS A 134 0.73 16.25 -14.63
CA CYS A 134 1.52 15.34 -13.81
C CYS A 134 2.95 15.17 -14.39
N LEU A 135 3.06 14.99 -15.71
CA LEU A 135 4.37 14.88 -16.39
C LEU A 135 5.21 16.14 -16.23
N LEU A 136 4.61 17.34 -16.26
CA LEU A 136 5.31 18.60 -15.98
C LEU A 136 5.88 18.66 -14.56
N VAL A 137 5.12 18.18 -13.57
CA VAL A 137 5.62 18.08 -12.19
C VAL A 137 6.80 17.11 -12.10
N PHE A 138 6.74 15.95 -12.78
CA PHE A 138 7.86 14.99 -12.83
C PHE A 138 9.08 15.54 -13.57
N MET A 139 8.89 16.30 -14.64
CA MET A 139 9.97 17.01 -15.34
C MET A 139 10.65 18.02 -14.42
N THR A 140 9.87 18.73 -13.60
CA THR A 140 10.40 19.66 -12.60
C THR A 140 11.17 18.92 -11.50
N ASP A 141 10.63 17.80 -11.00
CA ASP A 141 11.29 16.94 -10.00
C ASP A 141 12.64 16.40 -10.48
N VAL A 142 12.71 15.85 -11.71
CA VAL A 142 13.97 15.38 -12.32
C VAL A 142 14.96 16.52 -12.49
N SER A 143 14.50 17.67 -12.98
CA SER A 143 15.32 18.86 -13.17
C SER A 143 15.99 19.32 -11.87
N VAL A 144 15.20 19.40 -10.79
CA VAL A 144 15.71 19.76 -9.45
C VAL A 144 16.69 18.70 -8.92
N LYS A 145 16.38 17.40 -9.06
CA LYS A 145 17.29 16.31 -8.67
C LYS A 145 18.61 16.34 -9.44
N CYS A 146 18.56 16.56 -10.75
CA CYS A 146 19.74 16.67 -11.61
C CYS A 146 20.62 17.86 -11.19
N PHE A 147 19.99 18.99 -10.86
CA PHE A 147 20.70 20.14 -10.33
C PHE A 147 21.32 19.84 -8.96
N LEU A 148 20.59 19.25 -8.00
CA LEU A 148 21.11 19.05 -6.63
C LEU A 148 22.23 18.01 -6.53
N VAL A 149 22.14 16.89 -7.26
CA VAL A 149 23.09 15.76 -7.18
C VAL A 149 24.38 16.01 -7.98
N GLY A 150 24.31 16.83 -9.04
CA GLY A 150 25.44 17.11 -9.92
C GLY A 150 25.62 16.08 -11.05
N ARG A 151 26.17 16.53 -12.18
CA ARG A 151 26.17 15.79 -13.46
C ARG A 151 26.90 14.45 -13.42
N ALA A 152 28.08 14.38 -12.81
CA ALA A 152 28.88 13.15 -12.78
C ALA A 152 28.20 12.04 -11.96
N GLN A 153 27.66 12.40 -10.79
CA GLN A 153 26.94 11.46 -9.92
C GLN A 153 25.59 11.06 -10.51
N PHE A 154 24.93 11.97 -11.24
CA PHE A 154 23.70 11.69 -11.96
C PHE A 154 23.87 10.59 -13.00
N GLN A 155 24.91 10.65 -13.83
CA GLN A 155 25.19 9.65 -14.87
C GLN A 155 25.52 8.26 -14.30
N ARG A 156 26.06 8.21 -13.09
CA ARG A 156 26.36 6.95 -12.39
C ARG A 156 25.11 6.30 -11.78
N ASN A 157 24.06 7.07 -11.50
CA ASN A 157 22.87 6.58 -10.82
C ASN A 157 21.83 6.04 -11.82
N VAL A 158 21.81 4.71 -11.97
CA VAL A 158 20.90 3.99 -12.88
C VAL A 158 19.43 4.34 -12.66
N TRP A 159 19.00 4.60 -11.41
CA TRP A 159 17.62 4.98 -11.11
C TRP A 159 17.23 6.35 -11.66
N LEU A 160 18.16 7.31 -11.67
CA LEU A 160 17.92 8.64 -12.23
C LEU A 160 17.94 8.62 -13.76
N LEU A 161 18.85 7.82 -14.34
CA LEU A 161 18.88 7.60 -15.79
C LEU A 161 17.60 6.92 -16.30
N ALA A 162 17.15 5.86 -15.62
CA ALA A 162 15.89 5.19 -15.92
C ALA A 162 14.69 6.14 -15.80
N TYR A 163 14.71 7.06 -14.82
CA TYR A 163 13.65 8.05 -14.66
C TYR A 163 13.58 9.04 -15.82
N VAL A 164 14.72 9.54 -16.31
CA VAL A 164 14.75 10.37 -17.52
C VAL A 164 14.24 9.59 -18.73
N ALA A 165 14.68 8.33 -18.89
CA ALA A 165 14.27 7.50 -20.03
C ALA A 165 12.75 7.23 -20.03
N VAL A 166 12.19 6.82 -18.88
CA VAL A 166 10.75 6.58 -18.71
C VAL A 166 9.95 7.86 -18.97
N LEU A 167 10.43 9.00 -18.46
CA LEU A 167 9.76 10.28 -18.64
C LEU A 167 9.80 10.74 -20.10
N ALA A 168 10.92 10.55 -20.80
CA ALA A 168 11.05 10.85 -22.22
C ALA A 168 10.09 10.00 -23.07
N VAL A 169 10.02 8.68 -22.82
CA VAL A 169 9.07 7.79 -23.51
C VAL A 169 7.63 8.22 -23.23
N SER A 170 7.31 8.57 -21.98
CA SER A 170 5.96 9.00 -21.59
C SER A 170 5.55 10.31 -22.25
N VAL A 171 6.47 11.28 -22.38
CA VAL A 171 6.21 12.56 -23.06
C VAL A 171 6.03 12.35 -24.57
N VAL A 172 6.86 11.51 -25.19
CA VAL A 172 6.70 11.18 -26.62
C VAL A 172 5.34 10.53 -26.88
N ASP A 173 4.98 9.51 -26.09
CA ASP A 173 3.68 8.82 -26.18
C ASP A 173 2.50 9.77 -25.95
N TRP A 174 2.61 10.70 -24.98
CA TRP A 174 1.61 11.74 -24.74
C TRP A 174 1.46 12.69 -25.93
N THR A 175 2.57 13.14 -26.53
CA THR A 175 2.50 13.99 -27.74
C THR A 175 1.88 13.27 -28.93
N VAL A 176 2.18 11.97 -29.12
CA VAL A 176 1.58 11.14 -30.18
C VAL A 176 0.08 11.00 -29.96
N SER A 177 -0.36 10.70 -28.74
CA SER A 177 -1.78 10.63 -28.38
C SER A 177 -2.52 11.96 -28.60
N LEU A 178 -1.89 13.10 -28.31
CA LEU A 178 -2.47 14.41 -28.55
C LEU A 178 -2.60 14.71 -30.06
N CYS A 179 -1.57 14.39 -30.85
CA CYS A 179 -1.59 14.54 -32.31
C CYS A 179 -2.65 13.67 -32.98
N LEU A 180 -2.90 12.47 -32.44
CA LEU A 180 -3.89 11.51 -32.96
C LEU A 180 -5.29 11.71 -32.36
N LEU A 181 -5.56 12.84 -31.68
CA LEU A 181 -6.87 13.15 -31.06
C LEU A 181 -7.39 11.98 -30.20
N CYS A 182 -6.50 11.31 -29.47
CA CYS A 182 -6.79 10.18 -28.58
C CYS A 182 -7.36 8.92 -29.24
N GLN A 183 -7.25 8.76 -30.57
CA GLN A 183 -7.71 7.57 -31.30
C GLN A 183 -6.74 6.38 -31.26
N GLU A 184 -5.76 6.41 -30.36
CA GLU A 184 -4.78 5.34 -30.19
C GLU A 184 -5.34 4.18 -29.35
N ARG A 185 -5.16 2.95 -29.83
CA ARG A 185 -5.63 1.74 -29.13
C ARG A 185 -4.72 1.30 -27.97
N LEU A 186 -3.41 1.54 -28.07
CA LEU A 186 -2.41 1.04 -27.12
C LEU A 186 -1.60 2.22 -26.58
N ARG A 187 -1.78 2.56 -25.30
CA ARG A 187 -1.03 3.64 -24.64
C ARG A 187 0.09 3.07 -23.79
N ILE A 188 1.32 3.07 -24.31
CA ILE A 188 2.48 2.44 -23.66
C ILE A 188 2.80 3.12 -22.33
N ARG A 189 2.60 4.43 -22.23
CA ARG A 189 2.87 5.22 -21.01
C ARG A 189 2.17 4.68 -19.76
N ARG A 190 0.99 4.07 -19.90
CA ARG A 190 0.22 3.50 -18.77
C ARG A 190 1.01 2.44 -18.01
N LEU A 191 1.75 1.60 -18.74
CA LEU A 191 2.59 0.53 -18.17
C LEU A 191 3.76 1.10 -17.37
N LEU A 192 4.21 2.30 -17.72
CA LEU A 192 5.36 2.95 -17.10
C LEU A 192 5.00 3.74 -15.83
N ARG A 193 3.73 4.10 -15.60
CA ARG A 193 3.30 4.90 -14.44
C ARG A 193 3.72 4.34 -13.07
N PRO A 194 3.66 3.01 -12.80
CA PRO A 194 4.13 2.45 -11.53
C PRO A 194 5.61 2.72 -11.25
N PHE A 195 6.41 2.97 -12.28
CA PHE A 195 7.81 3.35 -12.11
C PHE A 195 7.98 4.65 -11.31
N PHE A 196 7.07 5.63 -11.45
CA PHE A 196 7.15 6.89 -10.69
C PHE A 196 7.01 6.65 -9.17
N LEU A 197 6.15 5.72 -8.77
CA LEU A 197 6.02 5.28 -7.38
C LEU A 197 7.28 4.57 -6.89
N LEU A 198 7.81 3.63 -7.69
CA LEU A 198 9.05 2.92 -7.40
C LEU A 198 10.24 3.87 -7.27
N GLN A 199 10.31 4.89 -8.12
CA GLN A 199 11.39 5.85 -8.14
C GLN A 199 11.38 6.77 -6.91
N ASN A 200 10.20 7.14 -6.41
CA ASN A 200 10.10 8.00 -5.22
C ASN A 200 10.34 7.21 -3.92
N SER A 201 9.87 5.97 -3.83
CA SER A 201 9.96 5.17 -2.61
C SER A 201 11.33 4.52 -2.42
N SER A 202 12.07 4.95 -1.39
CA SER A 202 13.35 4.35 -1.02
C SER A 202 13.19 2.91 -0.50
N MET A 203 12.07 2.61 0.16
CA MET A 203 11.78 1.28 0.68
C MET A 203 11.46 0.30 -0.45
N MET A 204 10.73 0.73 -1.48
CA MET A 204 10.44 -0.13 -2.63
C MET A 204 11.70 -0.45 -3.45
N LYS A 205 12.62 0.51 -3.59
CA LYS A 205 13.94 0.25 -4.21
C LYS A 205 14.73 -0.78 -3.43
N LYS A 206 14.68 -0.71 -2.10
CA LYS A 206 15.31 -1.68 -1.20
C LYS A 206 14.68 -3.07 -1.37
N THR A 207 13.35 -3.19 -1.34
CA THR A 207 12.66 -4.47 -1.52
C THR A 207 12.88 -5.07 -2.90
N LEU A 208 12.84 -4.28 -3.98
CA LEU A 208 13.17 -4.77 -5.33
C LEU A 208 14.62 -5.23 -5.44
N LYS A 209 15.56 -4.51 -4.82
CA LYS A 209 16.96 -4.94 -4.74
C LYS A 209 17.04 -6.27 -3.98
N CYS A 210 16.34 -6.43 -2.87
CA CYS A 210 16.26 -7.69 -2.11
C CYS A 210 15.74 -8.84 -2.98
N ILE A 211 14.61 -8.67 -3.65
CA ILE A 211 14.00 -9.68 -4.53
C ILE A 211 15.00 -10.07 -5.63
N ARG A 212 15.66 -9.09 -6.25
CA ARG A 212 16.68 -9.35 -7.27
C ARG A 212 17.85 -10.19 -6.76
N TRP A 213 18.26 -10.00 -5.50
CA TRP A 213 19.33 -10.79 -4.89
C TRP A 213 18.88 -12.18 -4.45
N SER A 214 17.60 -12.37 -4.11
CA SER A 214 17.05 -13.69 -3.74
C SER A 214 16.68 -14.56 -4.94
N LEU A 215 16.40 -13.95 -6.11
CA LEU A 215 16.09 -14.66 -7.36
C LEU A 215 17.04 -15.82 -7.72
N PRO A 216 18.38 -15.70 -7.66
CA PRO A 216 19.28 -16.80 -8.03
C PRO A 216 19.12 -18.04 -7.14
N GLU A 217 18.85 -17.86 -5.84
CA GLU A 217 18.60 -19.00 -4.94
C GLU A 217 17.20 -19.58 -5.14
N MET A 218 16.20 -18.74 -5.41
CA MET A 218 14.87 -19.20 -5.77
C MET A 218 14.88 -19.97 -7.10
N ALA A 219 15.77 -19.61 -8.03
CA ALA A 219 15.87 -20.26 -9.34
C ALA A 219 16.30 -21.74 -9.23
N SER A 220 17.12 -22.12 -8.24
CA SER A 220 17.54 -23.52 -8.08
C SER A 220 16.38 -24.42 -7.64
N VAL A 221 15.54 -23.97 -6.70
CA VAL A 221 14.32 -24.69 -6.29
C VAL A 221 13.23 -24.59 -7.34
N GLY A 222 13.10 -23.46 -8.02
CA GLY A 222 12.22 -23.32 -9.18
C GLY A 222 12.59 -24.30 -10.29
N LEU A 223 13.88 -24.53 -10.54
CA LEU A 223 14.34 -25.55 -11.48
C LEU A 223 13.95 -26.96 -11.01
N LEU A 224 14.15 -27.27 -9.72
CA LEU A 224 13.73 -28.55 -9.15
C LEU A 224 12.22 -28.77 -9.29
N LEU A 225 11.42 -27.71 -9.10
CA LEU A 225 9.97 -27.74 -9.29
C LEU A 225 9.57 -27.97 -10.76
N VAL A 226 10.26 -27.33 -11.70
CA VAL A 226 10.05 -27.58 -13.14
C VAL A 226 10.43 -29.01 -13.51
N VAL A 227 11.53 -29.54 -12.96
CA VAL A 227 11.92 -30.95 -13.17
C VAL A 227 10.86 -31.90 -12.62
N HIS A 228 10.34 -31.65 -11.41
CA HIS A 228 9.23 -32.41 -10.83
C HIS A 228 7.99 -32.38 -11.73
N LEU A 229 7.59 -31.21 -12.22
CA LEU A 229 6.45 -31.07 -13.15
C LEU A 229 6.69 -31.86 -14.45
N CYS A 230 7.85 -31.70 -15.08
CA CYS A 230 8.17 -32.39 -16.34
C CYS A 230 8.21 -33.91 -16.17
N LEU A 231 8.83 -34.41 -15.09
CA LEU A 231 8.91 -35.84 -14.80
C LEU A 231 7.51 -36.43 -14.63
N PHE A 232 6.68 -35.83 -13.77
CA PHE A 232 5.32 -36.32 -13.54
C PHE A 232 4.40 -36.11 -14.75
N THR A 233 4.67 -35.13 -15.61
CA THR A 233 3.96 -34.99 -16.89
C THR A 233 4.27 -36.17 -17.81
N ILE A 234 5.54 -36.56 -17.94
CA ILE A 234 5.93 -37.71 -18.75
C ILE A 234 5.36 -39.00 -18.15
N PHE A 235 5.49 -39.20 -16.83
CA PHE A 235 4.89 -40.37 -16.18
C PHE A 235 3.36 -40.41 -16.29
N GLY A 236 2.69 -39.28 -16.09
CA GLY A 236 1.23 -39.19 -16.20
C GLY A 236 0.74 -39.47 -17.61
N THR A 237 1.40 -38.89 -18.63
CA THR A 237 1.08 -39.23 -20.03
C THR A 237 1.31 -40.71 -20.29
N LEU A 238 2.44 -41.31 -19.92
CA LEU A 238 2.66 -42.75 -20.13
C LEU A 238 1.65 -43.63 -19.36
N LEU A 239 1.32 -43.28 -18.12
CA LEU A 239 0.44 -44.08 -17.26
C LEU A 239 -1.03 -44.01 -17.67
N PHE A 240 -1.49 -42.86 -18.16
CA PHE A 240 -2.90 -42.61 -18.50
C PHE A 240 -3.19 -42.56 -20.01
N THR A 241 -2.17 -42.64 -20.88
CA THR A 241 -2.36 -42.73 -22.35
C THR A 241 -2.10 -44.13 -22.92
N VAL A 242 -1.38 -45.01 -22.21
CA VAL A 242 -1.05 -46.36 -22.68
C VAL A 242 -2.08 -47.37 -22.17
N GLY A 243 -3.14 -47.55 -22.94
CA GLY A 243 -4.21 -48.55 -22.76
C GLY A 243 -5.09 -48.62 -24.02
N GLU A 244 -5.26 -49.80 -24.59
CA GLU A 244 -5.75 -50.04 -25.96
C GLU A 244 -7.27 -49.86 -26.17
N GLU A 245 -7.57 -49.35 -27.38
CA GLU A 245 -8.72 -49.56 -28.30
C GLU A 245 -10.22 -49.47 -27.92
N ASP A 246 -10.66 -49.48 -26.65
CA ASP A 246 -12.11 -49.47 -26.40
C ASP A 246 -12.73 -48.05 -26.28
N GLU A 247 -13.66 -47.76 -27.21
CA GLU A 247 -14.33 -46.46 -27.44
C GLU A 247 -15.13 -45.89 -26.25
N HIS A 248 -15.38 -46.67 -25.19
CA HIS A 248 -16.30 -46.28 -24.09
C HIS A 248 -15.62 -45.84 -22.77
N GLU A 249 -14.32 -46.06 -22.60
CA GLU A 249 -13.56 -45.69 -21.36
C GLU A 249 -12.68 -44.43 -21.55
N LYS A 250 -13.05 -43.55 -22.47
CA LYS A 250 -12.22 -42.41 -22.93
C LYS A 250 -12.27 -41.14 -22.08
N LYS A 251 -12.95 -41.08 -20.92
CA LYS A 251 -13.29 -39.79 -20.29
C LYS A 251 -12.10 -39.07 -19.61
N GLU A 252 -11.16 -39.83 -19.05
CA GLU A 252 -9.94 -39.27 -18.44
C GLU A 252 -8.92 -38.81 -19.47
N ARG A 253 -8.62 -39.74 -20.40
CA ARG A 253 -7.70 -39.54 -21.52
C ARG A 253 -8.08 -38.28 -22.28
N LEU A 254 -9.38 -38.05 -22.49
CA LEU A 254 -9.88 -36.92 -23.27
C LEU A 254 -9.90 -35.58 -22.52
N THR A 255 -9.71 -35.52 -21.20
CA THR A 255 -9.93 -34.24 -20.49
C THR A 255 -8.65 -33.61 -19.97
N TYR A 256 -7.71 -34.40 -19.41
CA TYR A 256 -6.56 -33.84 -18.70
C TYR A 256 -5.20 -34.29 -19.24
N PHE A 257 -5.06 -35.53 -19.74
CA PHE A 257 -3.77 -36.13 -20.14
C PHE A 257 -3.68 -36.46 -21.63
N GLN A 258 -4.47 -35.80 -22.50
CA GLN A 258 -4.44 -36.02 -23.95
C GLN A 258 -3.06 -35.74 -24.57
N ASN A 259 -2.53 -34.55 -24.30
CA ASN A 259 -1.29 -34.04 -24.86
C ASN A 259 -0.33 -33.66 -23.74
N LEU A 260 0.96 -33.58 -24.06
CA LEU A 260 1.99 -33.19 -23.09
C LEU A 260 1.73 -31.81 -22.48
N LEU A 261 1.21 -30.85 -23.25
CA LEU A 261 0.87 -29.51 -22.76
C LEU A 261 -0.37 -29.51 -21.84
N ASP A 262 -1.40 -30.29 -22.19
CA ASP A 262 -2.62 -30.41 -21.38
C ASP A 262 -2.32 -31.14 -20.06
N ALA A 263 -1.48 -32.17 -20.10
CA ALA A 263 -0.98 -32.86 -18.92
C ALA A 263 -0.13 -31.93 -18.04
N PHE A 264 0.78 -31.16 -18.65
CA PHE A 264 1.61 -30.18 -17.92
C PHE A 264 0.78 -29.11 -17.24
N THR A 265 -0.22 -28.54 -17.94
CA THR A 265 -1.12 -27.53 -17.38
C THR A 265 -2.02 -28.12 -16.28
N SER A 266 -2.55 -29.31 -16.47
CA SER A 266 -3.36 -30.02 -15.47
C SER A 266 -2.57 -30.30 -14.19
N LEU A 267 -1.30 -30.71 -14.31
CA LEU A 267 -0.39 -30.91 -13.17
C LEU A 267 0.11 -29.60 -12.56
N LEU A 268 0.29 -28.55 -13.35
CA LEU A 268 0.63 -27.21 -12.84
C LEU A 268 -0.52 -26.63 -12.00
N VAL A 269 -1.77 -26.82 -12.43
CA VAL A 269 -2.96 -26.46 -11.67
C VAL A 269 -3.06 -27.34 -10.41
N LEU A 270 -2.78 -28.64 -10.53
CA LEU A 270 -2.76 -29.56 -9.39
C LEU A 270 -1.65 -29.25 -8.37
N LEU A 271 -0.51 -28.71 -8.80
CA LEU A 271 0.55 -28.25 -7.88
C LEU A 271 0.02 -27.19 -6.90
N THR A 272 -0.94 -26.37 -7.35
CA THR A 272 -1.68 -25.40 -6.52
C THR A 272 -2.94 -25.99 -5.88
N THR A 273 -3.22 -27.28 -6.09
CA THR A 273 -4.38 -28.03 -5.60
C THR A 273 -5.75 -27.51 -6.05
N ALA A 274 -5.80 -26.67 -7.10
CA ALA A 274 -7.02 -26.00 -7.53
C ALA A 274 -8.03 -26.92 -8.24
N ASN A 275 -7.57 -28.03 -8.84
CA ASN A 275 -8.40 -29.03 -9.52
C ASN A 275 -8.41 -30.39 -8.80
N ASN A 276 -8.10 -30.43 -7.50
CA ASN A 276 -8.26 -31.63 -6.66
C ASN A 276 -9.67 -31.61 -6.02
N PRO A 277 -10.50 -32.67 -6.14
CA PRO A 277 -10.20 -34.02 -6.65
C PRO A 277 -10.42 -34.23 -8.16
N ASP A 278 -10.98 -33.27 -8.88
CA ASP A 278 -11.48 -33.42 -10.27
C ASP A 278 -10.50 -34.07 -11.25
N VAL A 279 -9.22 -33.71 -11.19
CA VAL A 279 -8.18 -34.27 -12.08
C VAL A 279 -7.88 -35.75 -11.84
N MET A 280 -8.20 -36.26 -10.64
CA MET A 280 -7.92 -37.64 -10.22
C MET A 280 -9.15 -38.55 -10.32
N ILE A 281 -10.37 -38.00 -10.27
CA ILE A 281 -11.62 -38.79 -10.23
C ILE A 281 -11.68 -39.83 -11.35
N PRO A 282 -11.39 -39.49 -12.63
CA PRO A 282 -11.49 -40.45 -13.71
C PRO A 282 -10.53 -41.64 -13.55
N ALA A 283 -9.25 -41.42 -13.20
CA ALA A 283 -8.29 -42.49 -12.93
C ALA A 283 -8.70 -43.31 -11.71
N TYR A 284 -9.15 -42.61 -10.67
CA TYR A 284 -9.53 -43.26 -9.43
C TYR A 284 -10.74 -44.19 -9.60
N SER A 285 -11.69 -43.86 -10.48
CA SER A 285 -12.81 -44.74 -10.79
C SER A 285 -12.40 -46.00 -11.54
N GLU A 286 -11.38 -45.93 -12.40
CA GLU A 286 -10.82 -47.10 -13.09
C GLU A 286 -10.06 -48.01 -12.12
N ASN A 287 -9.12 -47.43 -11.36
CA ASN A 287 -8.36 -48.16 -10.36
C ASN A 287 -7.97 -47.25 -9.19
N ARG A 288 -8.35 -47.66 -7.98
CA ARG A 288 -8.00 -46.97 -6.74
C ARG A 288 -6.49 -46.78 -6.54
N ALA A 289 -5.67 -47.63 -7.15
CA ALA A 289 -4.21 -47.53 -7.09
C ALA A 289 -3.67 -46.24 -7.73
N TYR A 290 -4.34 -45.68 -8.74
CA TYR A 290 -3.90 -44.44 -9.39
C TYR A 290 -3.93 -43.22 -8.45
N ALA A 291 -4.67 -43.26 -7.34
CA ALA A 291 -4.60 -42.21 -6.32
C ALA A 291 -3.17 -42.01 -5.78
N ILE A 292 -2.35 -43.06 -5.76
CA ILE A 292 -0.97 -43.00 -5.26
C ILE A 292 -0.15 -42.00 -6.10
N PHE A 293 -0.36 -41.96 -7.42
CA PHE A 293 0.34 -41.02 -8.31
C PHE A 293 0.07 -39.56 -7.89
N PHE A 294 -1.20 -39.19 -7.72
CA PHE A 294 -1.60 -37.83 -7.38
C PHE A 294 -1.25 -37.45 -5.94
N ILE A 295 -1.32 -38.39 -4.99
CA ILE A 295 -0.91 -38.19 -3.60
C ILE A 295 0.60 -37.91 -3.54
N VAL A 296 1.42 -38.74 -4.18
CA VAL A 296 2.89 -38.57 -4.21
C VAL A 296 3.26 -37.26 -4.91
N PHE A 297 2.63 -36.95 -6.03
CA PHE A 297 2.84 -35.68 -6.74
C PHE A 297 2.57 -34.47 -5.84
N THR A 298 1.44 -34.47 -5.14
CA THR A 298 1.02 -33.35 -4.27
C THR A 298 1.90 -33.25 -3.03
N LEU A 299 2.27 -34.38 -2.42
CA LEU A 299 3.14 -34.42 -1.25
C LEU A 299 4.52 -33.84 -1.59
N ILE A 300 5.14 -34.29 -2.68
CA ILE A 300 6.45 -33.77 -3.09
C ILE A 300 6.34 -32.32 -3.57
N GLY A 301 5.44 -32.04 -4.51
CA GLY A 301 5.33 -30.72 -5.15
C GLY A 301 4.83 -29.63 -4.21
N SER A 302 3.63 -29.81 -3.66
CA SER A 302 2.97 -28.78 -2.85
C SER A 302 3.53 -28.73 -1.43
N LEU A 303 3.64 -29.86 -0.73
CA LEU A 303 4.04 -29.85 0.68
C LEU A 303 5.55 -29.71 0.89
N PHE A 304 6.40 -30.35 0.08
CA PHE A 304 7.85 -30.21 0.23
C PHE A 304 8.41 -29.02 -0.56
N LEU A 305 8.23 -28.97 -1.88
CA LEU A 305 8.91 -27.97 -2.72
C LEU A 305 8.39 -26.55 -2.51
N MET A 306 7.06 -26.32 -2.39
CA MET A 306 6.53 -24.97 -2.16
C MET A 306 6.87 -24.43 -0.76
N ASN A 307 6.86 -25.29 0.27
CA ASN A 307 7.26 -24.89 1.62
C ASN A 307 8.78 -24.64 1.71
N LEU A 308 9.59 -25.43 1.02
CA LEU A 308 11.03 -25.18 0.90
C LEU A 308 11.31 -23.84 0.21
N LEU A 309 10.59 -23.53 -0.89
CA LEU A 309 10.69 -22.24 -1.57
C LEU A 309 10.36 -21.08 -0.60
N THR A 310 9.31 -21.22 0.21
CA THR A 310 8.92 -20.23 1.22
C THR A 310 10.01 -20.03 2.27
N ALA A 311 10.62 -21.11 2.76
CA ALA A 311 11.72 -21.05 3.74
C ALA A 311 12.96 -20.34 3.20
N ILE A 312 13.32 -20.57 1.93
CA ILE A 312 14.46 -19.90 1.28
C ILE A 312 14.18 -18.40 1.12
N ILE A 313 12.98 -18.02 0.67
CA ILE A 313 12.57 -16.62 0.57
C ILE A 313 12.69 -15.93 1.92
N TYR A 314 12.21 -16.57 2.99
CA TYR A 314 12.29 -16.03 4.35
C TYR A 314 13.74 -15.81 4.81
N ASN A 315 14.62 -16.80 4.64
CA ASN A 315 16.00 -16.70 5.08
C ASN A 315 16.75 -15.55 4.37
N GLN A 316 16.52 -15.40 3.06
CA GLN A 316 17.12 -14.31 2.28
C GLN A 316 16.56 -12.94 2.66
N PHE A 317 15.25 -12.84 2.85
CA PHE A 317 14.62 -11.59 3.28
C PHE A 317 15.09 -11.15 4.66
N ARG A 318 15.25 -12.09 5.61
CA ARG A 318 15.78 -11.83 6.95
C ARG A 318 17.22 -11.31 6.90
N GLY A 319 18.10 -11.95 6.12
CA GLY A 319 19.48 -11.51 5.93
C GLY A 319 19.57 -10.09 5.33
N TYR A 320 18.67 -9.79 4.39
CA TYR A 320 18.57 -8.46 3.77
C TYR A 320 18.12 -7.37 4.75
N LEU A 321 17.07 -7.63 5.54
CA LEU A 321 16.56 -6.66 6.53
C LEU A 321 17.67 -6.21 7.48
N MET A 322 18.47 -7.14 7.99
CA MET A 322 19.59 -6.82 8.88
C MET A 322 20.63 -5.93 8.20
N LYS A 323 21.02 -6.26 6.96
CA LYS A 323 21.95 -5.45 6.16
C LYS A 323 21.41 -4.05 5.85
N SER A 324 20.10 -3.93 5.60
CA SER A 324 19.41 -2.66 5.36
C SER A 324 19.41 -1.76 6.60
N LEU A 325 19.16 -2.34 7.78
CA LEU A 325 19.25 -1.62 9.05
C LEU A 325 20.68 -1.15 9.33
N GLN A 326 21.67 -2.03 9.18
CA GLN A 326 23.09 -1.67 9.33
C GLN A 326 23.50 -0.53 8.40
N THR A 327 23.09 -0.57 7.14
CA THR A 327 23.39 0.50 6.16
C THR A 327 22.73 1.81 6.57
N SER A 328 21.51 1.77 7.10
CA SER A 328 20.80 2.97 7.55
C SER A 328 21.49 3.59 8.78
N LEU A 329 21.90 2.78 9.76
CA LEU A 329 22.68 3.25 10.91
C LEU A 329 24.06 3.78 10.51
N PHE A 330 24.72 3.13 9.55
CA PHE A 330 26.00 3.60 9.00
C PHE A 330 25.87 4.99 8.37
N ARG A 331 24.83 5.22 7.55
CA ARG A 331 24.55 6.54 6.96
C ARG A 331 24.30 7.61 8.02
N ARG A 332 23.56 7.27 9.07
CA ARG A 332 23.35 8.20 10.20
C ARG A 332 24.66 8.57 10.86
N ARG A 333 25.52 7.59 11.17
CA ARG A 333 26.86 7.85 11.75
C ARG A 333 27.71 8.74 10.83
N LEU A 334 27.74 8.45 9.53
CA LEU A 334 28.46 9.27 8.55
C LEU A 334 27.95 10.72 8.51
N GLY A 335 26.63 10.92 8.48
CA GLY A 335 26.01 12.26 8.51
C GLY A 335 26.32 13.03 9.79
N THR A 336 26.20 12.40 10.96
CA THR A 336 26.57 13.03 12.23
C THR A 336 28.07 13.35 12.31
N ARG A 337 28.94 12.50 11.74
CA ARG A 337 30.38 12.74 11.70
C ARG A 337 30.74 13.90 10.78
N ALA A 338 30.12 13.98 9.60
CA ALA A 338 30.31 15.10 8.67
C ALA A 338 29.85 16.43 9.29
N ALA A 339 28.72 16.43 10.01
CA ALA A 339 28.25 17.60 10.75
C ALA A 339 29.25 18.04 11.82
N TYR A 340 29.81 17.10 12.58
CA TYR A 340 30.85 17.38 13.58
C TYR A 340 32.09 18.01 12.94
N GLU A 341 32.57 17.45 11.83
CA GLU A 341 33.77 17.95 11.14
C GLU A 341 33.58 19.36 10.57
N VAL A 342 32.40 19.69 10.05
CA VAL A 342 32.10 21.07 9.58
C VAL A 342 31.97 22.05 10.76
N LEU A 343 31.40 21.62 11.88
CA LEU A 343 31.31 22.47 13.07
C LEU A 343 32.66 22.75 13.72
N LEU A 344 33.62 21.83 13.62
CA LEU A 344 35.00 22.09 14.05
C LEU A 344 35.62 23.28 13.31
N LEU A 345 35.30 23.46 12.02
CA LEU A 345 35.82 24.57 11.21
C LEU A 345 35.25 25.94 11.63
N THR A 346 34.17 25.95 12.41
CA THR A 346 33.56 27.17 12.93
C THR A 346 34.32 27.73 14.15
N GLY A 347 35.02 26.85 14.88
CA GLY A 347 35.84 27.24 16.03
C GLY A 347 37.22 27.69 15.58
N GLY A 348 37.47 29.00 15.51
CA GLY A 348 38.78 29.59 15.22
C GLY A 348 39.83 29.40 16.34
N PHE A 349 39.90 28.22 16.97
CA PHE A 349 40.81 27.95 18.08
C PHE A 349 42.16 27.40 17.60
N PRO A 350 43.29 27.86 18.17
CA PRO A 350 44.60 27.28 17.92
C PRO A 350 44.73 25.89 18.58
N SER A 351 44.99 24.88 17.74
CA SER A 351 45.78 23.64 17.88
C SER A 351 45.81 22.79 19.16
N HIS A 352 45.14 23.11 20.27
CA HIS A 352 45.27 22.31 21.51
C HIS A 352 43.97 21.77 22.12
N ARG A 353 42.79 22.14 21.63
CA ARG A 353 41.52 21.49 22.03
C ARG A 353 40.64 21.23 20.80
N VAL A 354 40.46 19.95 20.47
CA VAL A 354 39.58 19.50 19.38
C VAL A 354 38.21 19.21 19.98
N GLY A 355 37.21 20.00 19.59
CA GLY A 355 35.83 19.73 19.96
C GLY A 355 34.88 20.83 19.51
N VAL A 356 33.58 20.53 19.54
CA VAL A 356 32.53 21.45 19.12
C VAL A 356 31.98 22.19 20.34
N MET A 357 31.79 23.50 20.22
CA MET A 357 31.16 24.31 21.27
C MET A 357 29.67 23.95 21.39
N PRO A 358 29.14 23.70 22.61
CA PRO A 358 27.72 23.40 22.80
C PRO A 358 26.78 24.49 22.26
N GLN A 359 27.20 25.76 22.28
CA GLN A 359 26.41 26.89 21.78
C GLN A 359 26.18 26.83 20.26
N ASP A 360 27.22 26.52 19.49
CA ASP A 360 27.11 26.37 18.03
C ASP A 360 26.20 25.18 17.70
N PHE A 361 26.31 24.10 18.47
CA PHE A 361 25.45 22.94 18.27
C PHE A 361 23.98 23.22 18.62
N LEU A 362 23.70 24.00 19.68
CA LEU A 362 22.33 24.42 20.00
C LEU A 362 21.72 25.27 18.89
N GLN A 363 22.50 26.18 18.27
CA GLN A 363 22.04 26.99 17.14
C GLN A 363 21.67 26.12 15.92
N VAL A 364 22.45 25.07 15.66
CA VAL A 364 22.16 24.09 14.61
C VAL A 364 20.88 23.30 14.91
N LEU A 365 20.73 22.80 16.14
CA LEU A 365 19.53 22.07 16.57
C LEU A 365 18.27 22.95 16.51
N GLU A 366 18.40 24.24 16.80
CA GLU A 366 17.31 25.20 16.70
C GLU A 366 16.81 25.34 15.25
N LYS A 367 17.73 25.38 14.28
CA LYS A 367 17.41 25.48 12.85
C LYS A 367 16.97 24.15 12.19
N ALA A 368 17.35 23.01 12.77
CA ALA A 368 17.08 21.69 12.20
C ALA A 368 15.60 21.27 12.33
N GLN A 369 15.06 20.65 11.28
CA GLN A 369 13.73 20.05 11.27
C GLN A 369 13.72 18.68 11.96
N LEU A 370 13.54 18.70 13.28
CA LEU A 370 13.36 17.52 14.14
C LEU A 370 11.95 17.52 14.73
N SER A 371 11.46 16.35 15.15
CA SER A 371 10.24 16.32 15.95
C SER A 371 10.45 17.08 17.26
N SER A 372 9.41 17.76 17.75
CA SER A 372 9.52 18.65 18.91
C SER A 372 10.09 17.95 20.15
N SER A 373 9.67 16.70 20.40
CA SER A 373 10.10 15.93 21.55
C SER A 373 11.56 15.47 21.45
N GLN A 374 11.98 14.96 20.29
CA GLN A 374 13.38 14.57 20.06
C GLN A 374 14.32 15.76 20.15
N LYS A 375 13.89 16.91 19.62
CA LYS A 375 14.65 18.16 19.69
C LYS A 375 14.87 18.61 21.12
N GLN A 376 13.82 18.60 21.95
CA GLN A 376 13.92 18.96 23.37
C GLN A 376 14.87 18.03 24.14
N ALA A 377 14.72 16.72 23.99
CA ALA A 377 15.58 15.75 24.67
C ALA A 377 17.07 15.90 24.32
N VAL A 378 17.37 16.14 23.04
CA VAL A 378 18.75 16.39 22.58
C VAL A 378 19.27 17.72 23.11
N MET A 379 18.47 18.78 23.07
CA MET A 379 18.87 20.11 23.57
C MET A 379 19.12 20.11 25.08
N GLU A 380 18.30 19.42 25.87
CA GLU A 380 18.49 19.29 27.32
C GLU A 380 19.79 18.55 27.65
N LYS A 381 20.08 17.46 26.95
CA LYS A 381 21.33 16.73 27.12
C LYS A 381 22.56 17.56 26.76
N VAL A 382 22.48 18.38 25.71
CA VAL A 382 23.55 19.32 25.35
C VAL A 382 23.72 20.42 26.40
N ARG A 383 22.63 20.95 26.96
CA ARG A 383 22.67 21.95 28.02
C ARG A 383 23.24 21.41 29.34
N SER A 384 23.04 20.12 29.62
CA SER A 384 23.60 19.46 30.80
C SER A 384 25.12 19.29 30.77
N LEU A 385 25.74 19.46 29.59
CA LEU A 385 27.19 19.45 29.44
C LEU A 385 27.69 20.88 29.66
N ASP A 386 28.30 21.13 30.83
CA ASP A 386 28.74 22.44 31.35
C ASP A 386 29.81 23.14 30.48
N GLY A 387 29.45 23.53 29.25
CA GLY A 387 30.32 24.27 28.33
C GLY A 387 31.58 23.51 27.88
N VAL A 388 31.72 22.24 28.23
CA VAL A 388 32.84 21.39 27.82
C VAL A 388 32.77 21.15 26.31
N LEU A 389 33.92 21.23 25.65
CA LEU A 389 34.06 20.93 24.23
C LEU A 389 33.64 19.49 23.96
N LEU A 390 32.68 19.30 23.06
CA LEU A 390 32.17 17.99 22.70
C LEU A 390 33.21 17.24 21.87
N SER A 391 33.64 16.08 22.35
CA SER A 391 34.42 15.14 21.53
C SER A 391 33.54 14.48 20.46
N ALA A 392 34.16 13.87 19.45
CA ALA A 392 33.41 13.24 18.37
C ALA A 392 32.54 12.05 18.83
N ASP A 393 33.03 11.27 19.80
CA ASP A 393 32.31 10.12 20.33
C ASP A 393 31.13 10.55 21.20
N GLU A 394 31.31 11.60 22.01
CA GLU A 394 30.24 12.22 22.78
C GLU A 394 29.17 12.83 21.86
N PHE A 395 29.60 13.53 20.80
CA PHE A 395 28.70 14.09 19.80
C PHE A 395 27.82 13.02 19.14
N GLN A 396 28.40 11.90 18.73
CA GLN A 396 27.64 10.78 18.16
C GLN A 396 26.72 10.11 19.19
N LYS A 397 27.17 9.97 20.44
CA LYS A 397 26.39 9.38 21.52
C LYS A 397 25.18 10.24 21.91
N ILE A 398 25.19 11.55 21.67
CA ILE A 398 24.01 12.40 21.89
C ILE A 398 22.84 11.97 21.00
N PHE A 399 23.12 11.57 19.75
CA PHE A 399 22.08 11.10 18.83
C PHE A 399 21.50 9.73 19.18
N SER A 400 22.03 9.00 20.18
CA SER A 400 21.35 7.80 20.70
C SER A 400 20.04 8.15 21.42
N GLU A 401 19.89 9.38 21.93
CA GLU A 401 18.68 9.75 22.67
C GLU A 401 17.49 10.01 21.77
N VAL A 402 17.76 10.22 20.48
CA VAL A 402 16.72 10.24 19.45
C VAL A 402 16.05 8.86 19.32
N ASP A 403 16.79 7.78 19.56
CA ASP A 403 16.27 6.40 19.49
C ASP A 403 15.44 6.03 20.71
N ARG A 404 15.54 6.78 21.81
CA ARG A 404 14.67 6.62 22.97
C ARG A 404 13.29 7.17 22.61
N GLY A 405 12.37 6.28 22.27
CA GLY A 405 10.98 6.64 21.97
C GLY A 405 10.40 7.47 23.12
N VAL A 406 9.83 8.63 22.79
CA VAL A 406 9.21 9.50 23.78
C VAL A 406 7.80 8.98 24.04
N VAL A 407 7.55 8.51 25.27
CA VAL A 407 6.20 8.22 25.73
C VAL A 407 5.47 9.55 25.83
N ARG A 408 4.35 9.70 25.10
CA ARG A 408 3.51 10.89 25.24
C ARG A 408 2.91 10.91 26.64
N GLU A 409 3.19 11.95 27.40
CA GLU A 409 2.49 12.22 28.64
C GLU A 409 1.06 12.68 28.31
N HIS A 410 0.09 12.11 29.00
CA HIS A 410 -1.32 12.47 28.83
C HIS A 410 -1.58 13.76 29.61
N PRO A 411 -2.47 14.64 29.13
CA PRO A 411 -2.78 15.87 29.85
C PRO A 411 -3.37 15.55 31.24
N PRO A 412 -3.15 16.44 32.23
CA PRO A 412 -3.64 16.22 33.58
C PRO A 412 -5.17 16.17 33.60
N ARG A 413 -5.71 15.31 34.46
CA ARG A 413 -7.17 15.17 34.64
C ARG A 413 -7.77 16.45 35.23
N PRO A 414 -9.02 16.82 34.90
CA PRO A 414 -9.68 17.98 35.49
C PRO A 414 -9.83 17.84 37.01
N CYS A 415 -9.62 18.91 37.77
CA CYS A 415 -9.82 18.91 39.22
C CYS A 415 -11.21 19.49 39.57
N TYR A 416 -12.08 18.68 40.17
CA TYR A 416 -13.39 19.14 40.64
C TYR A 416 -13.34 19.60 42.11
N ARG A 417 -14.10 20.65 42.46
CA ARG A 417 -14.12 21.20 43.82
C ARG A 417 -15.02 20.42 44.79
N SER A 418 -16.08 19.78 44.30
CA SER A 418 -17.03 19.02 45.11
C SER A 418 -16.60 17.56 45.28
N PRO A 419 -16.81 16.95 46.46
CA PRO A 419 -16.41 15.55 46.73
C PRO A 419 -17.16 14.53 45.87
N LEU A 420 -18.42 14.81 45.49
CA LEU A 420 -19.22 13.92 44.63
C LEU A 420 -18.61 13.78 43.23
N LEU A 421 -18.22 14.90 42.61
CA LEU A 421 -17.60 14.89 41.28
C LEU A 421 -16.21 14.24 41.29
N GLN A 422 -15.45 14.36 42.39
CA GLN A 422 -14.18 13.64 42.55
C GLN A 422 -14.39 12.13 42.67
N SER A 423 -15.43 11.70 43.40
CA SER A 423 -15.79 10.28 43.50
C SER A 423 -16.24 9.71 42.15
N ALA A 424 -17.05 10.47 41.39
CA ALA A 424 -17.45 10.12 40.03
C ALA A 424 -16.25 10.01 39.09
N GLN A 425 -15.31 10.96 39.15
CA GLN A 425 -14.08 10.93 38.37
C GLN A 425 -13.21 9.71 38.68
N PHE A 426 -13.11 9.32 39.95
CA PHE A 426 -12.38 8.12 40.35
C PHE A 426 -13.05 6.85 39.80
N LEU A 427 -14.38 6.77 39.86
CA LEU A 427 -15.14 5.62 39.39
C LEU A 427 -15.06 5.44 37.87
N PHE A 428 -15.31 6.49 37.10
CA PHE A 428 -15.30 6.43 35.63
C PHE A 428 -13.90 6.41 35.02
N GLY A 429 -12.88 6.83 35.77
CA GLY A 429 -11.47 6.67 35.40
C GLY A 429 -10.87 5.33 35.83
N HIS A 430 -11.66 4.41 36.40
CA HIS A 430 -11.19 3.11 36.87
C HIS A 430 -11.18 2.09 35.74
N ARG A 431 -10.16 1.21 35.72
CA ARG A 431 -9.99 0.16 34.69
C ARG A 431 -11.18 -0.81 34.57
N TYR A 432 -11.96 -0.98 35.64
CA TYR A 432 -13.18 -1.81 35.61
C TYR A 432 -14.30 -1.20 34.76
N PHE A 433 -14.32 0.12 34.62
CA PHE A 433 -15.28 0.78 33.73
C PHE A 433 -15.02 0.40 32.27
N ASP A 434 -13.76 0.31 31.86
CA ASP A 434 -13.40 -0.18 30.52
C ASP A 434 -13.76 -1.67 30.34
N TYR A 435 -13.56 -2.51 31.38
CA TYR A 435 -13.99 -3.91 31.32
C TYR A 435 -15.52 -4.04 31.20
N LEU A 436 -16.29 -3.17 31.88
CA LEU A 436 -17.75 -3.13 31.76
C LEU A 436 -18.18 -2.77 30.33
N GLY A 437 -17.56 -1.74 29.75
CA GLY A 437 -17.77 -1.36 28.35
C GLY A 437 -17.51 -2.53 27.40
N ASN A 438 -16.38 -3.24 27.59
CA ASN A 438 -16.04 -4.42 26.82
C ASN A 438 -17.04 -5.60 26.98
N CYS A 439 -17.60 -5.78 28.17
CA CYS A 439 -18.65 -6.78 28.37
C CYS A 439 -19.94 -6.40 27.63
N ILE A 440 -20.29 -5.11 27.60
CA ILE A 440 -21.50 -4.62 26.92
C ILE A 440 -21.33 -4.67 25.40
N THR A 441 -20.15 -4.34 24.87
CA THR A 441 -19.86 -4.51 23.44
C THR A 441 -19.93 -5.97 23.01
N LEU A 442 -19.43 -6.89 23.85
CA LEU A 442 -19.58 -8.34 23.62
C LEU A 442 -21.05 -8.77 23.64
N ALA A 443 -21.84 -8.28 24.61
CA ALA A 443 -23.28 -8.57 24.68
C ALA A 443 -24.03 -8.05 23.44
N ASN A 444 -23.69 -6.84 22.97
CA ASN A 444 -24.23 -6.28 21.72
C ASN A 444 -23.87 -7.15 20.51
N LEU A 445 -22.60 -7.59 20.40
CA LEU A 445 -22.16 -8.48 19.32
C LEU A 445 -22.93 -9.80 19.34
N VAL A 446 -23.06 -10.44 20.51
CA VAL A 446 -23.83 -11.69 20.66
C VAL A 446 -25.29 -11.48 20.30
N SER A 447 -25.90 -10.37 20.73
CA SER A 447 -27.27 -10.01 20.37
C SER A 447 -27.43 -9.94 18.85
N ILE A 448 -26.57 -9.19 18.16
CA ILE A 448 -26.61 -9.06 16.69
C ILE A 448 -26.42 -10.44 16.02
N CYS A 449 -25.48 -11.26 16.50
CA CYS A 449 -25.27 -12.60 15.95
C CYS A 449 -26.49 -13.50 16.12
N VAL A 450 -27.15 -13.49 17.29
CA VAL A 450 -28.34 -14.30 17.54
C VAL A 450 -29.49 -13.85 16.64
N PHE A 451 -29.75 -12.54 16.53
CA PHE A 451 -30.82 -12.05 15.66
C PHE A 451 -30.54 -12.29 14.18
N LEU A 452 -29.28 -12.18 13.72
CA LEU A 452 -28.93 -12.48 12.33
C LEU A 452 -29.22 -13.95 11.98
N VAL A 453 -28.95 -14.88 12.90
CA VAL A 453 -29.27 -16.31 12.73
C VAL A 453 -30.77 -16.57 12.81
N LEU A 454 -31.48 -15.92 13.73
CA LEU A 454 -32.95 -16.07 13.85
C LEU A 454 -33.68 -15.52 12.61
N ASP A 455 -33.18 -14.45 12.01
CA ASP A 455 -33.77 -13.79 10.84
C ASP A 455 -33.33 -14.41 9.50
N GLU A 456 -32.43 -15.40 9.50
CA GLU A 456 -31.89 -16.02 8.27
C GLU A 456 -32.99 -16.68 7.44
N ASP A 457 -33.88 -17.43 8.09
CA ASP A 457 -34.96 -18.20 7.45
C ASP A 457 -36.27 -17.39 7.29
N VAL A 458 -36.33 -16.16 7.83
CA VAL A 458 -37.53 -15.33 7.81
C VAL A 458 -37.47 -14.30 6.67
N ALA A 459 -38.52 -14.26 5.86
CA ALA A 459 -38.66 -13.29 4.78
C ALA A 459 -38.57 -11.85 5.33
N PRO A 460 -37.90 -10.92 4.62
CA PRO A 460 -37.66 -9.56 5.14
C PRO A 460 -38.95 -8.78 5.47
N SER A 461 -40.10 -9.15 4.87
CA SER A 461 -41.40 -8.57 5.17
C SER A 461 -41.96 -8.98 6.54
N ASP A 462 -41.54 -10.13 7.05
CA ASP A 462 -42.12 -10.81 8.22
C ASP A 462 -41.16 -10.77 9.42
N ARG A 463 -40.05 -10.01 9.32
CA ARG A 463 -39.05 -9.88 10.39
C ARG A 463 -39.55 -8.92 11.48
N ASP A 464 -39.63 -9.44 12.71
CA ASP A 464 -39.98 -8.66 13.90
C ASP A 464 -38.77 -7.84 14.41
N ASN A 465 -38.43 -6.77 13.70
CA ASN A 465 -37.29 -5.90 14.01
C ASN A 465 -37.47 -5.04 15.29
N PHE A 466 -38.59 -5.15 15.99
CA PHE A 466 -38.91 -4.32 17.14
C PHE A 466 -37.90 -4.50 18.28
N VAL A 467 -37.62 -5.75 18.66
CA VAL A 467 -36.70 -6.06 19.77
C VAL A 467 -35.28 -5.62 19.43
N LEU A 468 -34.85 -5.83 18.18
CA LEU A 468 -33.54 -5.40 17.70
C LEU A 468 -33.41 -3.87 17.72
N GLY A 469 -34.46 -3.14 17.33
CA GLY A 469 -34.50 -1.67 17.42
C GLY A 469 -34.38 -1.15 18.85
N VAL A 470 -35.08 -1.79 19.81
CA VAL A 470 -35.00 -1.43 21.24
C VAL A 470 -33.59 -1.72 21.79
N LEU A 471 -33.03 -2.89 21.50
CA LEU A 471 -31.69 -3.27 21.95
C LEU A 471 -30.62 -2.33 21.37
N ASN A 472 -30.69 -2.03 20.07
CA ASN A 472 -29.80 -1.06 19.42
C ASN A 472 -29.89 0.33 20.08
N CYS A 473 -31.10 0.79 20.41
CA CYS A 473 -31.29 2.03 21.15
C CYS A 473 -30.59 1.98 22.52
N VAL A 474 -30.79 0.91 23.30
CA VAL A 474 -30.18 0.76 24.63
C VAL A 474 -28.66 0.76 24.55
N PHE A 475 -28.07 0.01 23.61
CA PHE A 475 -26.61 -0.04 23.44
C PHE A 475 -26.04 1.31 22.99
N ILE A 476 -26.66 2.00 22.03
CA ILE A 476 -26.20 3.33 21.58
C ILE A 476 -26.28 4.35 22.71
N MET A 477 -27.35 4.33 23.51
CA MET A 477 -27.48 5.22 24.68
C MET A 477 -26.42 4.91 25.73
N TYR A 478 -26.08 3.63 25.93
CA TYR A 478 -24.98 3.23 26.81
C TYR A 478 -23.63 3.76 26.29
N TYR A 479 -23.31 3.60 25.00
CA TYR A 479 -22.05 4.12 24.44
C TYR A 479 -21.95 5.65 24.52
N LEU A 480 -23.06 6.36 24.26
CA LEU A 480 -23.12 7.81 24.42
C LEU A 480 -22.88 8.21 25.88
N LEU A 481 -23.49 7.50 26.83
CA LEU A 481 -23.29 7.73 28.25
C LEU A 481 -21.83 7.45 28.64
N GLU A 482 -21.26 6.32 28.21
CA GLU A 482 -19.86 5.96 28.44
C GLU A 482 -18.91 7.04 27.92
N LEU A 483 -19.12 7.53 26.69
CA LEU A 483 -18.37 8.63 26.08
C LEU A 483 -18.44 9.90 26.93
N LEU A 484 -19.65 10.33 27.32
CA LEU A 484 -19.85 11.52 28.14
C LEU A 484 -19.17 11.40 29.51
N LEU A 485 -19.27 10.23 30.14
CA LEU A 485 -18.65 9.93 31.43
C LEU A 485 -17.12 9.89 31.35
N LYS A 486 -16.54 9.34 30.28
CA LYS A 486 -15.09 9.33 30.03
C LYS A 486 -14.56 10.73 29.72
N VAL A 487 -15.26 11.51 28.90
CA VAL A 487 -14.94 12.91 28.62
C VAL A 487 -15.02 13.76 29.90
N PHE A 488 -15.99 13.49 30.77
CA PHE A 488 -16.07 14.10 32.08
C PHE A 488 -14.87 13.70 32.97
N ALA A 489 -14.53 12.42 33.07
CA ALA A 489 -13.47 11.96 33.98
C ALA A 489 -12.04 12.37 33.56
N LEU A 490 -11.76 12.33 32.25
CA LEU A 490 -10.43 12.60 31.67
C LEU A 490 -10.29 14.03 31.12
N GLY A 491 -11.40 14.73 30.89
CA GLY A 491 -11.46 15.95 30.11
C GLY A 491 -11.44 15.68 28.60
N PRO A 492 -11.91 16.62 27.76
CA PRO A 492 -11.97 16.43 26.31
C PRO A 492 -10.59 16.21 25.68
N TRP A 493 -9.57 16.92 26.16
CA TRP A 493 -8.19 16.76 25.69
C TRP A 493 -7.54 15.47 26.20
N GLY A 494 -7.87 15.04 27.41
CA GLY A 494 -7.42 13.74 27.96
C GLY A 494 -8.03 12.57 27.20
N TYR A 495 -9.32 12.66 26.87
CA TYR A 495 -10.02 11.67 26.07
C TYR A 495 -9.39 11.50 24.68
N LEU A 496 -9.17 12.60 23.95
CA LEU A 496 -8.59 12.60 22.61
C LEU A 496 -7.12 12.16 22.55
N SER A 497 -6.42 12.15 23.69
CA SER A 497 -5.03 11.68 23.75
C SER A 497 -4.91 10.16 23.60
N TYR A 498 -5.97 9.41 23.95
CA TYR A 498 -6.00 7.96 23.81
C TYR A 498 -6.59 7.57 22.44
N PRO A 499 -5.84 6.82 21.61
CA PRO A 499 -6.31 6.45 20.26
C PRO A 499 -7.52 5.51 20.29
N GLU A 500 -7.63 4.66 21.32
CA GLU A 500 -8.75 3.75 21.53
C GLU A 500 -10.05 4.53 21.78
N ASN A 501 -10.01 5.49 22.71
CA ASN A 501 -11.12 6.39 23.00
C ASN A 501 -11.51 7.25 21.77
N LEU A 502 -10.55 7.72 20.97
CA LEU A 502 -10.85 8.45 19.74
C LEU A 502 -11.66 7.59 18.76
N PHE A 503 -11.29 6.32 18.60
CA PHE A 503 -12.03 5.38 17.77
C PHE A 503 -13.45 5.15 18.30
N ASP A 504 -13.59 4.84 19.60
CA ASP A 504 -14.89 4.59 20.24
C ASP A 504 -15.82 5.80 20.14
N GLY A 505 -15.26 7.00 20.31
CA GLY A 505 -16.01 8.25 20.17
C GLY A 505 -16.52 8.47 18.75
N LEU A 506 -15.67 8.25 17.73
CA LEU A 506 -16.07 8.38 16.32
C LEU A 506 -17.13 7.35 15.92
N VAL A 507 -16.99 6.10 16.38
CA VAL A 507 -17.97 5.04 16.12
C VAL A 507 -19.30 5.37 16.80
N THR A 508 -19.28 5.83 18.06
CA THR A 508 -20.49 6.21 18.79
C THR A 508 -21.22 7.36 18.10
N LEU A 509 -20.50 8.39 17.62
CA LEU A 509 -21.09 9.48 16.86
C LEU A 509 -21.67 8.99 15.52
N ALA A 510 -20.95 8.14 14.80
CA ALA A 510 -21.45 7.56 13.55
C ALA A 510 -22.72 6.71 13.76
N LEU A 511 -22.79 5.94 14.86
CA LEU A 511 -23.97 5.15 15.22
C LEU A 511 -25.16 6.05 15.59
N LEU A 512 -24.91 7.18 16.25
CA LEU A 512 -25.95 8.17 16.58
C LEU A 512 -26.51 8.83 15.31
N GLU A 513 -25.63 9.29 14.41
CA GLU A 513 -26.04 9.87 13.11
C GLU A 513 -26.80 8.86 12.24
N ALA A 514 -26.31 7.60 12.19
CA ALA A 514 -27.00 6.53 11.46
C ALA A 514 -28.39 6.23 12.06
N ARG A 515 -28.54 6.35 13.39
CA ARG A 515 -29.82 6.20 14.06
C ARG A 515 -30.80 7.32 13.71
N ASP A 516 -30.33 8.56 13.64
CA ASP A 516 -31.16 9.73 13.27
C ASP A 516 -31.49 9.76 11.77
N ALA A 517 -30.66 9.16 10.93
CA ALA A 517 -30.96 8.94 9.51
C ALA A 517 -32.02 7.84 9.27
N GLY A 518 -32.14 6.86 10.18
CA GLY A 518 -33.13 5.78 10.12
C GLY A 518 -34.60 6.25 10.02
N PRO A 519 -35.08 7.19 10.85
CA PRO A 519 -36.42 7.75 10.70
C PRO A 519 -36.55 8.70 9.52
N ALA A 520 -35.47 9.29 9.00
CA ALA A 520 -35.52 10.18 7.82
C ALA A 520 -35.65 9.41 6.49
N VAL A 521 -35.13 8.18 6.40
CA VAL A 521 -35.26 7.32 5.21
C VAL A 521 -36.59 6.55 5.19
N ALA A 522 -37.19 6.29 6.35
CA ALA A 522 -38.50 5.64 6.45
C ALA A 522 -39.69 6.58 6.19
N VAL A 523 -39.48 7.91 6.14
CA VAL A 523 -40.53 8.93 5.91
C VAL A 523 -40.44 9.55 4.50
N GLY A 524 -39.57 9.03 3.64
CA GLY A 524 -39.27 9.62 2.33
C GLY A 524 -39.16 8.62 1.18
N HIS A 525 -39.97 7.56 1.16
CA HIS A 525 -40.31 6.81 -0.05
C HIS A 525 -41.58 6.00 0.21
N ASP A 526 -42.74 6.67 0.21
CA ASP A 526 -43.97 6.00 -0.12
C ASP A 526 -43.79 5.39 -1.53
N ALA A 527 -43.81 4.06 -1.60
CA ALA A 527 -43.91 3.31 -2.83
C ALA A 527 -45.30 3.52 -3.44
N ALA A 528 -45.57 4.74 -3.89
CA ALA A 528 -46.74 5.08 -4.69
C ALA A 528 -46.29 5.26 -6.15
N GLY A 529 -46.40 4.17 -6.91
CA GLY A 529 -46.55 4.26 -8.37
C GLY A 529 -45.28 4.10 -9.21
N GLU A 530 -44.55 2.98 -9.10
CA GLU A 530 -43.81 2.47 -10.25
C GLU A 530 -44.71 1.53 -11.05
N HIS A 531 -45.49 2.11 -11.96
CA HIS A 531 -45.98 1.37 -13.11
C HIS A 531 -44.76 0.86 -13.89
N PRO A 532 -44.63 -0.46 -14.17
CA PRO A 532 -43.70 -0.90 -15.19
C PRO A 532 -44.23 -0.35 -16.52
N HIS A 533 -43.62 0.72 -17.01
CA HIS A 533 -43.71 1.11 -18.40
C HIS A 533 -43.13 -0.05 -19.22
N CYS A 534 -43.98 -0.99 -19.62
CA CYS A 534 -43.72 -1.84 -20.76
C CYS A 534 -43.57 -0.92 -21.97
N VAL A 535 -42.32 -0.59 -22.31
CA VAL A 535 -41.98 -0.01 -23.60
C VAL A 535 -42.35 -1.05 -24.66
N PRO A 536 -43.24 -0.74 -25.62
CA PRO A 536 -43.53 -1.66 -26.69
C PRO A 536 -42.27 -1.78 -27.56
N VAL A 537 -41.70 -2.98 -27.63
CA VAL A 537 -40.69 -3.30 -28.62
C VAL A 537 -41.35 -3.16 -30.00
N LEU A 538 -41.03 -2.09 -30.70
CA LEU A 538 -41.39 -1.88 -32.10
C LEU A 538 -40.70 -2.98 -32.91
N ALA A 539 -41.47 -3.90 -33.48
CA ALA A 539 -40.98 -4.86 -34.46
C ALA A 539 -40.58 -4.09 -35.73
N HIS A 540 -39.30 -3.74 -35.85
CA HIS A 540 -38.75 -3.23 -37.10
C HIS A 540 -38.43 -4.42 -38.02
N HIS A 541 -39.26 -4.58 -39.04
CA HIS A 541 -38.92 -5.24 -40.30
C HIS A 541 -37.71 -4.54 -40.95
N PRO A 542 -36.73 -5.28 -41.47
CA PRO A 542 -35.97 -4.81 -42.62
C PRO A 542 -36.32 -5.66 -43.84
N GLN A 543 -36.66 -4.95 -44.90
CA GLN A 543 -36.91 -5.44 -46.25
C GLN A 543 -35.68 -5.06 -47.10
N HIS A 544 -35.25 -5.98 -47.98
CA HIS A 544 -34.25 -5.83 -49.06
C HIS A 544 -32.78 -5.64 -48.62
N GLU A 545 -31.74 -6.17 -49.27
CA GLU A 545 -31.53 -7.03 -50.45
C GLU A 545 -30.01 -7.33 -50.46
N GLY A 546 -29.58 -8.49 -50.96
CA GLY A 546 -28.17 -8.66 -51.37
C GLY A 546 -27.54 -10.04 -51.13
N ALA A 547 -27.80 -10.94 -52.08
CA ALA A 547 -26.88 -11.93 -52.65
C ALA A 547 -25.82 -12.62 -51.76
N CYS A 548 -25.97 -13.94 -51.54
CA CYS A 548 -25.23 -14.96 -52.30
C CYS A 548 -25.38 -16.37 -51.67
N ALA A 549 -25.99 -17.25 -52.48
CA ALA A 549 -25.61 -18.64 -52.75
C ALA A 549 -25.07 -19.55 -51.62
N GLY A 550 -25.75 -20.68 -51.44
CA GLY A 550 -25.05 -21.97 -51.40
C GLY A 550 -25.55 -23.00 -50.38
N LEU A 551 -26.15 -24.06 -50.92
CA LEU A 551 -26.21 -25.43 -50.40
C LEU A 551 -27.26 -25.81 -49.32
N SER A 552 -28.35 -26.37 -49.86
CA SER A 552 -29.06 -27.61 -49.51
C SER A 552 -29.04 -28.15 -48.08
N CYS A 553 -30.22 -28.44 -47.54
CA CYS A 553 -30.68 -29.83 -47.36
C CYS A 553 -32.20 -29.90 -47.09
N ARG A 554 -32.80 -31.00 -47.55
CA ARG A 554 -34.24 -31.29 -47.71
C ARG A 554 -35.10 -31.23 -46.44
N PRO A 555 -36.44 -31.01 -46.59
CA PRO A 555 -37.42 -31.18 -45.53
C PRO A 555 -37.87 -32.64 -45.41
N GLN A 556 -38.22 -33.06 -44.19
CA GLN A 556 -38.87 -34.34 -43.97
C GLN A 556 -40.23 -34.11 -43.30
N HIS A 557 -41.24 -34.66 -43.97
CA HIS A 557 -42.66 -34.64 -43.69
C HIS A 557 -43.03 -35.07 -42.26
N TYR A 558 -44.04 -34.39 -41.69
CA TYR A 558 -45.07 -35.07 -40.89
C TYR A 558 -46.44 -34.68 -41.44
N ALA A 559 -47.23 -35.71 -41.72
CA ALA A 559 -48.57 -35.64 -42.29
C ALA A 559 -49.63 -35.58 -41.18
N ASP A 560 -50.66 -34.77 -41.46
CA ASP A 560 -52.10 -34.93 -41.25
C ASP A 560 -52.69 -35.65 -40.04
N GLY A 561 -53.69 -35.00 -39.42
CA GLY A 561 -54.58 -35.63 -38.44
C GLY A 561 -55.64 -34.75 -37.76
N ALA A 562 -56.45 -34.05 -38.55
CA ALA A 562 -57.84 -33.60 -38.34
C ALA A 562 -58.47 -33.32 -36.92
N ALA A 563 -58.98 -32.09 -36.81
CA ALA A 563 -60.35 -31.66 -36.47
C ALA A 563 -60.94 -31.81 -35.04
N GLY A 564 -61.47 -30.67 -34.53
CA GLY A 564 -62.55 -30.66 -33.52
C GLY A 564 -62.65 -29.36 -32.71
N LEU A 565 -63.63 -28.51 -33.04
CA LEU A 565 -64.01 -27.28 -32.33
C LEU A 565 -64.37 -27.47 -30.85
N LEU A 566 -64.00 -26.51 -29.99
CA LEU A 566 -64.90 -25.82 -29.05
C LEU A 566 -64.14 -24.76 -28.24
N GLY A 567 -64.67 -23.53 -28.24
CA GLY A 567 -64.15 -22.41 -27.47
C GLY A 567 -64.45 -22.54 -25.97
N GLY A 568 -63.58 -21.94 -25.16
CA GLY A 568 -63.77 -21.88 -23.71
C GLY A 568 -62.62 -21.15 -23.03
N VAL A 569 -62.90 -19.91 -22.62
CA VAL A 569 -62.09 -19.07 -21.73
C VAL A 569 -61.76 -19.84 -20.45
N LEU A 570 -60.48 -19.93 -20.04
CA LEU A 570 -60.13 -20.18 -18.64
C LEU A 570 -58.71 -19.75 -18.28
N ARG A 571 -58.67 -18.92 -17.23
CA ARG A 571 -57.50 -18.52 -16.44
C ARG A 571 -56.73 -19.75 -15.96
N VAL A 572 -55.40 -19.72 -16.10
CA VAL A 572 -54.50 -20.65 -15.42
C VAL A 572 -53.82 -19.91 -14.28
N CYS A 573 -54.29 -20.18 -13.06
CA CYS A 573 -53.52 -20.01 -11.82
C CYS A 573 -52.59 -21.22 -11.69
N HIS A 574 -51.27 -21.00 -11.61
CA HIS A 574 -50.32 -22.07 -11.30
C HIS A 574 -50.15 -22.18 -9.78
N LEU A 575 -50.74 -23.24 -9.21
CA LEU A 575 -50.36 -23.82 -7.93
C LEU A 575 -49.00 -24.53 -8.12
N ARG A 576 -48.02 -24.26 -7.25
CA ARG A 576 -46.72 -24.94 -7.23
C ARG A 576 -46.69 -25.87 -6.02
N ASP A 577 -46.94 -27.15 -6.26
CA ASP A 577 -46.81 -28.19 -5.24
C ASP A 577 -45.34 -28.51 -4.94
N GLN A 578 -45.10 -28.72 -3.65
CA GLN A 578 -43.86 -29.09 -3.00
C GLN A 578 -43.51 -30.56 -3.27
N LEU A 579 -42.22 -30.87 -3.46
CA LEU A 579 -41.66 -32.20 -3.25
C LEU A 579 -40.40 -32.07 -2.38
N VAL A 580 -40.55 -32.45 -1.12
CA VAL A 580 -39.49 -32.64 -0.12
C VAL A 580 -39.28 -34.16 0.04
N PRO A 581 -38.04 -34.70 0.02
CA PRO A 581 -37.81 -36.10 0.37
C PRO A 581 -37.67 -36.26 1.90
N ARG A 582 -38.53 -37.10 2.49
CA ARG A 582 -38.44 -37.57 3.89
C ARG A 582 -37.41 -38.71 4.00
N CYS A 583 -36.43 -38.56 4.90
CA CYS A 583 -35.58 -39.65 5.37
C CYS A 583 -36.32 -40.53 6.40
N HIS A 584 -36.38 -41.84 6.15
CA HIS A 584 -36.83 -42.84 7.12
C HIS A 584 -35.65 -43.34 7.97
N ARG A 585 -35.78 -43.25 9.31
CA ARG A 585 -34.95 -43.99 10.29
C ARG A 585 -35.43 -45.43 10.36
N GLY A 586 -34.55 -46.39 10.08
CA GLY A 586 -34.73 -47.82 10.37
C GLY A 586 -33.93 -48.21 11.62
N SER A 587 -34.63 -48.73 12.63
CA SER A 587 -34.09 -49.36 13.83
C SER A 587 -33.55 -50.76 13.54
N TRP A 588 -32.35 -51.05 14.00
CA TRP A 588 -31.80 -52.41 14.04
C TRP A 588 -32.06 -53.03 15.42
N GLN A 589 -32.64 -54.23 15.41
CA GLN A 589 -32.46 -55.26 16.44
C GLN A 589 -31.19 -56.06 16.13
#